data_AF-A0A528CAW5-F1
#
_entry.id   AF-A0A528CAW5-F1
#
_cell.length_a   1.000
_cell.length_b   1.000
_cell.length_c   1.000
_cell.angle_alpha   90.00
_cell.angle_beta   90.00
_cell.angle_gamma   90.00
#
_symmetry.space_group_name_H-M   'P 1'
#
loop_
_entity.id
_entity.type
_entity.pdbx_description
1 polymer ?
#
loop_
_entity_poly.entity_id
_entity_poly.type
_entity_poly.pdbx_seq_one_letter_code
_entity_poly.pdbx_strand_id
1 'polypeptide(L)' 'DWDHAARRVMSPPFRNKVHQDSLWAGLQAGSLQVVATDHCAFTTSQKRNGIGDFTKIPNGTGGLEDRLPVL' A
#
# COMPACT_ATOMS: atom_id res chain seq x y z
N ASP A 1 -13.76 -9.86 -0.18
CA ASP A 1 -14.85 -9.20 0.57
C ASP A 1 -14.58 -7.69 0.69
N TRP A 2 -15.54 -6.90 1.20
CA TRP A 2 -15.40 -5.42 1.30
C TRP A 2 -14.26 -5.01 2.24
N ASP A 3 -14.13 -5.66 3.39
CA ASP A 3 -13.06 -5.36 4.35
C ASP A 3 -11.69 -5.65 3.74
N HIS A 4 -11.57 -6.75 2.99
CA HIS A 4 -10.36 -7.09 2.27
C HIS A 4 -9.97 -5.96 1.33
N ALA A 5 -10.89 -5.46 0.50
CA ALA A 5 -10.60 -4.35 -0.40
C ALA A 5 -10.24 -3.06 0.36
N ALA A 6 -11.04 -2.68 1.37
CA ALA A 6 -10.85 -1.46 2.15
C ALA A 6 -9.50 -1.42 2.89
N ARG A 7 -9.03 -2.56 3.42
CA ARG A 7 -7.72 -2.69 4.08
C ARG A 7 -6.52 -2.36 3.17
N ARG A 8 -6.69 -2.34 1.84
CA ARG A 8 -5.62 -2.00 0.87
C ARG A 8 -5.75 -0.59 0.28
N VAL A 9 -6.71 0.21 0.73
CA VAL A 9 -6.85 1.61 0.30
C VAL A 9 -5.69 2.44 0.84
N MET A 10 -4.91 3.01 -0.08
CA MET A 10 -3.77 3.91 0.13
C MET A 10 -3.62 4.83 -1.09
N SER A 11 -2.77 5.86 -0.97
CA SER A 11 -2.53 6.85 -2.02
C SER A 11 -1.02 7.05 -2.22
N PRO A 12 -0.46 6.77 -3.42
CA PRO A 12 -1.12 6.22 -4.61
C PRO A 12 -1.61 4.77 -4.42
N PRO A 13 -2.64 4.31 -5.16
CA PRO A 13 -3.21 2.97 -4.97
C PRO A 13 -2.30 1.88 -5.51
N PHE A 14 -2.49 0.64 -5.03
CA PHE A 14 -1.91 -0.54 -5.67
C PHE A 14 -2.29 -0.60 -7.15
N ARG A 15 -1.28 -0.87 -7.99
CA ARG A 15 -1.40 -0.91 -9.45
C ARG A 15 -1.40 -2.35 -9.95
N ASN A 16 -1.63 -2.50 -11.25
CA ASN A 16 -1.46 -3.80 -11.92
C ASN A 16 -0.04 -4.33 -11.68
N LYS A 17 0.08 -5.66 -11.49
CA LYS A 17 1.32 -6.37 -11.21
C LYS A 17 2.44 -6.03 -12.21
N VAL A 18 2.11 -5.76 -13.47
CA VAL A 18 3.11 -5.42 -14.53
C VAL A 18 4.00 -4.23 -14.19
N HIS A 19 3.54 -3.31 -13.32
CA HIS A 19 4.36 -2.16 -12.92
C HIS A 19 5.49 -2.54 -11.94
N GLN A 20 5.41 -3.70 -11.27
CA GLN A 20 6.43 -4.15 -10.30
C GLN A 20 7.81 -4.29 -10.96
N ASP A 21 7.87 -4.81 -12.19
CA ASP A 21 9.13 -5.06 -12.90
C ASP A 21 9.92 -3.76 -13.15
N SER A 22 9.21 -2.68 -13.50
CA SER A 22 9.85 -1.38 -13.70
C SER A 22 10.38 -0.78 -12.39
N LEU A 23 9.71 -1.01 -11.26
CA LEU A 23 10.18 -0.53 -9.95
C LEU A 23 11.45 -1.27 -9.53
N TRP A 24 11.47 -2.60 -9.72
CA TRP A 24 12.66 -3.42 -9.46
C TRP A 24 13.83 -3.04 -10.36
N ALA A 25 13.60 -2.88 -11.67
CA ALA A 25 14.63 -2.42 -12.59
C ALA A 25 15.18 -1.04 -12.19
N GLY A 26 14.32 -0.13 -11.72
CA GLY A 26 14.74 1.19 -11.25
C GLY A 26 15.63 1.15 -10.02
N LEU A 27 15.36 0.23 -9.08
CA LEU A 27 16.22 0.01 -7.91
C LEU A 27 17.58 -0.57 -8.31
N GLN A 28 17.60 -1.56 -9.22
CA GLN A 28 18.85 -2.17 -9.71
C GLN A 28 19.70 -1.19 -10.54
N ALA A 29 19.06 -0.34 -11.35
CA ALA A 29 19.73 0.66 -12.18
C ALA A 29 20.12 1.94 -11.40
N GLY A 30 19.66 2.08 -10.16
CA GLY A 30 19.91 3.27 -9.33
C GLY A 30 19.10 4.51 -9.71
N SER A 31 18.10 4.39 -10.61
CA SER A 31 17.15 5.48 -10.89
C SER A 31 16.10 5.63 -9.78
N LEU A 32 15.90 4.59 -8.96
CA LEU A 32 15.25 4.63 -7.65
C LEU A 32 16.27 4.19 -6.59
N GLN A 33 16.32 4.88 -5.45
CA GLN A 33 17.42 4.69 -4.48
C GLN A 33 16.94 4.20 -3.11
N VAL A 34 15.69 4.45 -2.74
CA VAL A 34 15.18 4.18 -1.40
C VAL A 34 13.85 3.46 -1.46
N VAL A 35 13.77 2.34 -0.74
CA VAL A 35 12.50 1.64 -0.46
C VAL A 35 12.03 1.96 0.95
N ALA A 36 10.82 2.51 1.05
CA ALA A 36 10.11 2.81 2.29
C ALA A 36 8.75 2.10 2.31
N THR A 37 8.08 2.11 3.46
CA THR A 37 6.81 1.37 3.66
C THR A 37 5.58 2.24 3.67
N ASP A 38 5.76 3.54 3.91
CA ASP A 38 4.66 4.46 4.20
C ASP A 38 3.71 3.88 5.26
N HIS A 39 4.27 3.31 6.35
CA HIS A 39 3.49 2.65 7.39
C HIS A 39 2.47 3.63 8.00
N CYS A 40 1.20 3.39 7.70
CA CYS A 40 0.06 4.17 8.14
C CYS A 40 -1.11 3.21 8.42
N ALA A 41 -1.05 2.52 9.56
CA ALA A 41 -1.93 1.40 9.84
C ALA A 41 -3.26 1.83 10.49
N PHE A 42 -4.36 1.30 9.95
CA PHE A 42 -5.71 1.44 10.51
C PHE A 42 -6.33 0.07 10.71
N THR A 43 -7.09 -0.08 11.79
CA THR A 43 -7.88 -1.28 12.04
C THR A 43 -9.01 -1.43 11.03
N THR A 44 -9.61 -2.62 10.94
CA THR A 44 -10.79 -2.83 10.09
C THR A 44 -11.95 -1.92 10.50
N SER A 45 -12.16 -1.68 11.81
CA SER A 45 -13.21 -0.79 12.28
C SER A 45 -13.00 0.66 11.82
N GLN A 46 -11.76 1.15 11.83
CA GLN A 46 -11.43 2.48 11.29
C GLN A 46 -11.61 2.54 9.77
N LYS A 47 -11.21 1.50 9.02
CA LYS A 47 -11.41 1.42 7.56
C LYS A 47 -12.90 1.45 7.17
N ARG A 48 -13.77 0.89 8.01
CA ARG A 48 -15.24 0.88 7.81
C ARG A 48 -15.91 2.25 7.89
N ASN A 49 -15.20 3.31 8.28
CA ASN A 49 -15.69 4.69 8.19
C ASN A 49 -16.07 5.12 6.75
N GLY A 50 -15.58 4.41 5.73
CA GLY A 50 -15.95 4.63 4.33
C GLY A 50 -16.94 3.63 3.73
N ILE A 51 -17.70 2.89 4.54
CA ILE A 51 -18.85 2.11 4.01
C ILE A 51 -19.81 3.08 3.33
N GLY A 52 -20.10 2.83 2.04
CA GLY A 52 -20.95 3.69 1.22
C GLY A 52 -20.24 4.89 0.58
N ASP A 53 -18.99 5.18 0.93
CA ASP A 53 -18.21 6.27 0.35
C ASP A 53 -16.70 6.01 0.48
N PHE A 54 -16.05 5.59 -0.61
CA PHE A 54 -14.63 5.22 -0.59
C PHE A 54 -13.71 6.39 -0.22
N THR A 55 -14.15 7.63 -0.44
CA THR A 55 -13.36 8.84 -0.14
C THR A 55 -13.15 9.02 1.37
N LYS A 56 -14.00 8.39 2.19
CA LYS A 56 -13.95 8.41 3.66
C LYS A 56 -13.17 7.23 4.26
N ILE A 57 -12.67 6.31 3.43
CA ILE A 57 -11.78 5.24 3.93
C ILE A 57 -10.43 5.90 4.29
N PRO A 58 -9.98 5.83 5.55
CA PRO A 58 -8.66 6.37 5.91
C PRO A 58 -7.59 5.65 5.09
N ASN A 59 -6.74 6.41 4.39
CA ASN A 59 -5.73 5.87 3.46
C ASN A 59 -4.49 5.41 4.23
N GLY A 60 -4.00 4.20 3.96
CA GLY A 60 -2.78 3.67 4.56
C GLY A 60 -2.79 2.16 4.80
N THR A 61 -1.60 1.56 4.87
CA THR A 61 -1.38 0.14 5.17
C THR A 61 -0.22 -0.08 6.14
N GLY A 62 -0.11 -1.29 6.69
CA GLY A 62 1.08 -1.74 7.42
C GLY A 62 2.19 -2.22 6.46
N GLY A 63 3.41 -2.32 6.98
CA GLY A 63 4.57 -2.81 6.21
C GLY A 63 5.93 -2.57 6.87
N LEU A 64 6.00 -1.78 7.96
CA LEU A 64 7.24 -1.48 8.70
C LEU A 64 8.06 -2.75 9.02
N GLU A 65 7.43 -3.74 9.65
CA GLU A 65 8.07 -5.00 10.06
C GLU A 65 8.46 -5.86 8.86
N ASP A 66 7.59 -5.91 7.84
CA ASP A 66 7.75 -6.79 6.68
C ASP A 66 8.72 -6.24 5.62
N ARG A 67 9.19 -5.00 5.75
CA ARG A 67 9.98 -4.32 4.70
C ARG A 67 11.19 -5.14 4.25
N LEU A 68 12.01 -5.60 5.20
CA LEU A 68 13.25 -6.31 4.87
C LEU A 68 13.02 -7.78 4.50
N PRO A 69 12.13 -8.54 5.16
CA PRO A 69 11.84 -9.92 4.75
C PRO A 69 11.21 -10.06 3.35
N VAL A 70 10.51 -9.03 2.85
CA VAL A 70 9.87 -9.05 1.52
C VAL A 70 10.82 -8.62 0.40
N LEU A 71 11.86 -7.84 0.73
CA LEU A 71 12.87 -7.35 -0.22
C LEU A 71 13.91 -8.41 -0.57
#